data_AF-V4B9P9-F1
#
_entry.id   AF-V4B9P9-F1
#
_cell.length_a   1.000
_cell.length_b   1.000
_cell.length_c   1.000
_cell.angle_alpha   90.00
_cell.angle_beta   90.00
_cell.angle_gamma   90.00
#
_symmetry.space_group_name_H-M   'P 1'
#
loop_
_entity.id
_entity.type
_entity.pdbx_description
1 polymer ?
#
loop_
_entity_poly.entity_id
_entity_poly.type
_entity_poly.pdbx_seq_one_letter_code
_entity_poly.pdbx_strand_id
1 'polypeptide(L)'
;MPNNKSFRVSNYLQSYKYFEKYRDEVRSILNFRDEIVKTATLKLESLLSEKYGGEIKRKSFNRTLVGVHIRRGDYLLKEKQKFGYKVATRDYIHSAMDYMRNKYSNITFIVCSMDLRWTIDVVNDMIDVIISPVSSDVIDMALLSIMDHTIITVGTYGFWSAWLNKNNGTVIYYKDFMVPNSRFARGFANPNTDTYYPYWIGM
;
A
#
# COMPACT_ATOMS: atom_id res chain seq x y z
N MET A 1 -19.08 -22.00 -5.86
CA MET A 1 -17.63 -21.99 -5.58
C MET A 1 -17.19 -23.43 -5.30
N PRO A 2 -16.54 -24.14 -6.23
CA PRO A 2 -16.24 -25.56 -6.03
C PRO A 2 -14.94 -25.74 -5.26
N ASN A 3 -15.03 -26.45 -4.13
CA ASN A 3 -13.99 -26.99 -3.24
C ASN A 3 -12.93 -25.99 -2.78
N ASN A 4 -12.86 -25.78 -1.45
CA ASN A 4 -11.94 -24.93 -0.68
C ASN A 4 -10.43 -25.29 -0.86
N LYS A 5 -9.99 -25.47 -2.10
CA LYS A 5 -8.65 -25.86 -2.53
C LYS A 5 -7.94 -24.61 -3.05
N SER A 6 -6.77 -24.34 -2.50
CA SER A 6 -5.91 -23.25 -2.95
C SER A 6 -5.19 -23.67 -4.23
N PHE A 7 -5.24 -22.84 -5.27
CA PHE A 7 -4.49 -23.01 -6.50
C PHE A 7 -3.39 -21.96 -6.59
N ARG A 8 -2.18 -22.36 -6.96
CA ARG A 8 -1.09 -21.41 -7.29
C ARG A 8 -1.11 -21.15 -8.79
N VAL A 9 -1.45 -19.93 -9.18
CA VAL A 9 -1.41 -19.47 -10.56
C VAL A 9 -0.14 -18.63 -10.75
N SER A 10 0.93 -19.26 -11.26
CA SER A 10 2.23 -18.63 -11.52
C SER A 10 2.93 -18.03 -10.27
N ASN A 11 4.07 -17.38 -10.48
CA ASN A 11 4.80 -16.58 -9.50
C ASN A 11 4.92 -15.14 -10.02
N TYR A 12 4.87 -14.15 -9.12
CA TYR A 12 5.15 -12.73 -9.41
C TYR A 12 4.34 -12.14 -10.58
N LEU A 13 3.00 -12.18 -10.49
CA LEU A 13 2.07 -11.45 -11.37
C LEU A 13 2.17 -9.93 -11.13
N GLN A 14 3.31 -9.34 -11.50
CA GLN A 14 3.68 -7.95 -11.23
C GLN A 14 3.33 -7.01 -12.39
N SER A 15 2.14 -7.19 -12.98
CA SER A 15 1.64 -6.32 -14.03
C SER A 15 0.13 -6.18 -13.95
N TYR A 16 -0.37 -4.95 -13.99
CA TYR A 16 -1.80 -4.70 -14.10
C TYR A 16 -2.38 -5.25 -15.42
N LYS A 17 -1.56 -5.38 -16.47
CA LYS A 17 -2.01 -5.83 -17.81
C LYS A 17 -2.63 -7.22 -17.79
N TYR A 18 -2.23 -8.08 -16.84
CA TYR A 18 -2.84 -9.39 -16.67
C TYR A 18 -4.32 -9.32 -16.26
N PHE A 19 -4.71 -8.25 -15.56
CA PHE A 19 -6.01 -8.12 -14.93
C PHE A 19 -6.87 -7.04 -15.57
N GLU A 20 -6.28 -6.11 -16.34
CA GLU A 20 -6.96 -4.93 -16.88
C GLU A 20 -8.28 -5.25 -17.59
N LYS A 21 -8.22 -6.20 -18.52
CA LYS A 21 -9.38 -6.62 -19.31
C LYS A 21 -10.53 -7.16 -18.44
N TYR A 22 -10.23 -7.73 -17.29
CA TYR A 22 -11.19 -8.37 -16.39
C TYR A 22 -11.21 -7.67 -15.03
N ARG A 23 -10.86 -6.37 -14.97
CA ARG A 23 -10.63 -5.66 -13.71
C ARG A 23 -11.81 -5.78 -12.73
N ASP A 24 -13.02 -5.53 -13.21
CA ASP A 24 -14.21 -5.54 -12.38
C ASP A 24 -14.60 -6.95 -11.93
N GLU A 25 -14.42 -7.95 -12.80
CA GLU A 25 -14.63 -9.36 -12.45
C GLU A 25 -13.60 -9.85 -11.43
N VAL A 26 -12.32 -9.56 -11.64
CA VAL A 26 -11.26 -9.94 -10.70
C VAL A 26 -11.47 -9.25 -9.35
N ARG A 27 -11.89 -7.97 -9.33
CA ARG A 27 -12.21 -7.25 -8.08
C ARG A 27 -13.51 -7.73 -7.42
N SER A 28 -14.45 -8.32 -8.16
CA SER A 28 -15.65 -8.94 -7.58
C SER A 28 -15.35 -10.31 -6.97
N ILE A 29 -14.36 -11.03 -7.53
CA ILE A 29 -13.91 -12.34 -7.01
C ILE A 29 -12.94 -12.16 -5.83
N LEU A 30 -11.96 -11.27 -5.96
CA LEU A 30 -10.93 -11.00 -4.96
C LEU A 30 -11.42 -9.98 -3.95
N ASN A 31 -12.32 -10.42 -3.06
CA ASN A 31 -12.78 -9.63 -1.93
C ASN A 31 -12.28 -10.21 -0.61
N PHE A 32 -11.92 -9.32 0.31
CA PHE A 32 -11.73 -9.71 1.69
C PHE A 32 -13.06 -10.21 2.26
N ARG A 33 -12.98 -11.24 3.09
CA ARG A 33 -14.15 -11.74 3.82
C ARG A 33 -14.63 -10.69 4.82
N ASP A 34 -15.93 -10.68 5.11
CA ASP A 34 -16.54 -9.67 5.97
C ASP A 34 -15.90 -9.60 7.36
N GLU A 35 -15.49 -10.74 7.92
CA GLU A 35 -14.78 -10.80 9.21
C GLU A 35 -13.42 -10.12 9.19
N ILE A 36 -12.72 -10.16 8.05
CA ILE A 36 -11.42 -9.51 7.84
C ILE A 36 -11.64 -8.01 7.71
N VAL A 37 -12.62 -7.59 6.90
CA VAL A 37 -12.97 -6.16 6.73
C VAL A 37 -13.43 -5.56 8.05
N LYS A 38 -14.24 -6.28 8.83
CA LYS A 38 -14.68 -5.86 10.16
C LYS A 38 -13.49 -5.67 11.11
N THR A 39 -12.58 -6.64 11.17
CA THR A 39 -11.37 -6.55 12.02
C THR A 39 -10.47 -5.39 11.60
N ALA A 40 -10.27 -5.17 10.30
CA ALA A 40 -9.51 -4.03 9.79
C ALA A 40 -10.17 -2.69 10.12
N THR A 41 -11.51 -2.62 10.04
CA THR A 41 -12.28 -1.42 10.40
C THR A 41 -12.17 -1.12 11.89
N LEU A 42 -12.29 -2.14 12.75
CA LEU A 42 -12.11 -1.97 14.21
C LEU A 42 -10.68 -1.53 14.56
N LYS A 43 -9.68 -2.08 13.86
CA LYS A 43 -8.29 -1.64 14.01
C LYS A 43 -8.14 -0.17 13.64
N LEU A 44 -8.71 0.27 12.52
CA LEU A 44 -8.71 1.67 12.12
C LEU A 44 -9.36 2.57 13.17
N GLU A 45 -10.57 2.22 13.63
CA GLU A 45 -11.31 2.98 14.62
C GLU A 45 -10.54 3.10 15.95
N SER A 46 -9.88 2.02 16.38
CA SER A 46 -9.00 2.02 17.55
C SER A 46 -7.83 2.99 17.38
N LEU A 47 -7.12 2.92 16.24
CA LEU A 47 -5.99 3.81 15.93
C LEU A 47 -6.42 5.29 15.93
N LEU A 48 -7.57 5.59 15.34
CA LEU A 48 -8.11 6.95 15.30
C LEU A 48 -8.50 7.43 16.70
N SER A 49 -9.18 6.58 17.48
CA SER A 49 -9.61 6.89 18.84
C SER A 49 -8.41 7.14 19.76
N GLU A 50 -7.33 6.38 19.61
CA GLU A 50 -6.08 6.59 20.36
C GLU A 50 -5.44 7.95 20.02
N LYS A 51 -5.42 8.33 18.74
CA LYS A 51 -4.82 9.60 18.31
C LYS A 51 -5.62 10.83 18.67
N TYR A 52 -6.93 10.79 18.42
CA TYR A 52 -7.79 11.99 18.48
C TYR A 52 -8.67 12.05 19.74
N GLY A 53 -8.69 10.97 20.53
CA GLY A 53 -9.51 10.86 21.73
C GLY A 53 -10.98 10.56 21.44
N GLY A 54 -11.64 9.92 22.41
CA GLY A 54 -13.04 9.53 22.30
C GLY A 54 -13.27 8.33 21.36
N GLU A 55 -14.51 7.85 21.31
CA GLU A 55 -14.89 6.77 20.38
C GLU A 55 -15.07 7.34 18.97
N ILE A 56 -14.23 6.90 18.02
CA ILE A 56 -14.30 7.32 16.62
C ILE A 56 -14.78 6.16 15.75
N LYS A 57 -15.82 6.42 14.96
CA LYS A 57 -16.28 5.50 13.92
C LYS A 57 -15.83 5.95 12.54
N ARG A 58 -15.43 5.01 11.68
CA ARG A 58 -14.99 5.33 10.31
C ARG A 58 -16.04 6.15 9.53
N LYS A 59 -17.33 5.84 9.73
CA LYS A 59 -18.45 6.52 9.06
C LYS A 59 -18.65 7.98 9.47
N SER A 60 -18.29 8.34 10.70
CA SER A 60 -18.42 9.71 11.23
C SER A 60 -17.09 10.46 11.24
N PHE A 61 -15.99 9.83 10.82
CA PHE A 61 -14.68 10.44 10.78
C PHE A 61 -14.54 11.39 9.60
N ASN A 62 -14.64 12.69 9.86
CA ASN A 62 -14.61 13.75 8.85
C ASN A 62 -13.17 14.15 8.47
N ARG A 63 -12.33 13.18 8.09
CA ARG A 63 -10.96 13.40 7.62
C ARG A 63 -10.66 12.47 6.45
N THR A 64 -9.84 12.95 5.52
CA THR A 64 -9.35 12.14 4.40
C THR A 64 -8.34 11.11 4.93
N LEU A 65 -8.61 9.83 4.75
CA LEU A 65 -7.74 8.75 5.19
C LEU A 65 -6.84 8.26 4.06
N VAL A 66 -5.52 8.32 4.28
CA VAL A 66 -4.54 7.84 3.31
C VAL A 66 -3.73 6.71 3.89
N GLY A 67 -3.84 5.53 3.29
CA GLY A 67 -3.02 4.37 3.64
C GLY A 67 -1.63 4.51 3.07
N VAL A 68 -0.60 4.25 3.86
CA VAL A 68 0.79 4.30 3.43
C VAL A 68 1.42 2.95 3.70
N HIS A 69 1.82 2.24 2.65
CA HIS A 69 2.53 0.97 2.79
C HIS A 69 4.01 1.14 2.50
N ILE A 70 4.84 0.89 3.52
CA ILE A 70 6.30 0.97 3.43
C ILE A 70 6.90 -0.44 3.50
N ARG A 71 7.34 -0.93 2.35
CA ARG A 71 8.21 -2.12 2.24
C ARG A 71 9.68 -1.70 2.23
N ARG A 72 10.47 -2.26 3.16
CA ARG A 72 11.92 -2.00 3.28
C ARG A 72 12.73 -3.22 3.73
N GLY A 73 12.40 -3.82 4.87
CA GLY A 73 13.20 -4.81 5.60
C GLY A 73 14.00 -5.80 4.73
N ASP A 74 13.35 -6.81 4.15
CA ASP A 74 14.00 -7.85 3.34
C ASP A 74 14.69 -7.30 2.08
N TYR A 75 14.25 -6.16 1.56
CA TYR A 75 14.87 -5.56 0.38
C TYR A 75 16.25 -4.99 0.68
N LEU A 76 16.60 -4.74 1.95
CA LEU A 76 17.93 -4.32 2.38
C LEU A 76 18.97 -5.46 2.38
N LEU A 77 18.54 -6.72 2.24
CA LEU A 77 19.46 -7.86 2.22
C LEU A 77 20.40 -7.79 1.00
N LYS A 78 21.66 -8.17 1.20
CA LYS A 78 22.74 -8.01 0.20
C LYS A 78 22.38 -8.69 -1.12
N GLU A 79 21.77 -9.86 -1.08
CA GLU A 79 21.34 -10.60 -2.27
C GLU A 79 20.21 -9.90 -3.03
N LYS A 80 19.28 -9.24 -2.34
CA LYS A 80 18.20 -8.46 -2.96
C LYS A 80 18.75 -7.18 -3.60
N GLN A 81 19.66 -6.50 -2.92
CA GLN A 81 20.37 -5.35 -3.47
C GLN A 81 21.19 -5.72 -4.71
N LYS A 82 21.97 -6.81 -4.66
CA LYS A 82 22.72 -7.35 -5.82
C LYS A 82 21.81 -7.75 -6.98
N PHE A 83 20.61 -8.26 -6.68
CA PHE A 83 19.63 -8.61 -7.70
C PHE A 83 19.07 -7.36 -8.42
N GLY A 84 18.96 -6.23 -7.71
CA GLY A 84 18.54 -4.94 -8.26
C GLY A 84 17.32 -4.32 -7.59
N TYR A 85 16.90 -4.81 -6.42
CA TYR A 85 15.80 -4.19 -5.66
C TYR A 85 16.23 -2.83 -5.09
N LYS A 86 15.37 -1.82 -5.21
CA LYS A 86 15.50 -0.57 -4.46
C LYS A 86 14.43 -0.46 -3.39
N VAL A 87 14.69 0.41 -2.41
CA VAL A 87 13.74 0.81 -1.37
C VAL A 87 13.40 2.29 -1.57
N ALA A 88 12.21 2.68 -1.14
CA ALA A 88 11.82 4.09 -1.15
C ALA A 88 12.73 4.92 -0.23
N THR A 89 12.99 6.16 -0.65
CA THR A 89 13.76 7.13 0.12
C THR A 89 12.87 7.89 1.10
N ARG A 90 13.46 8.58 2.08
CA ARG A 90 12.76 9.54 2.94
C ARG A 90 12.06 10.60 2.08
N ASP A 91 12.79 11.15 1.11
CA ASP A 91 12.30 12.21 0.22
C ASP A 91 11.07 11.79 -0.59
N TYR A 92 11.02 10.54 -1.06
CA TYR A 92 9.82 10.01 -1.72
C TYR A 92 8.63 10.00 -0.78
N ILE A 93 8.79 9.47 0.44
CA ILE A 93 7.70 9.37 1.42
C ILE A 93 7.16 10.77 1.75
N HIS A 94 8.07 11.72 2.00
CA HIS A 94 7.73 13.11 2.29
C HIS A 94 7.01 13.76 1.11
N SER A 95 7.58 13.67 -0.09
CA SER A 95 7.00 14.27 -1.31
C SER A 95 5.62 13.69 -1.63
N ALA A 96 5.43 12.38 -1.48
CA ALA A 96 4.15 11.72 -1.71
C ALA A 96 3.09 12.14 -0.68
N MET A 97 3.47 12.27 0.60
CA MET A 97 2.58 12.78 1.63
C MET A 97 2.23 14.25 1.40
N ASP A 98 3.20 15.08 1.02
CA ASP A 98 2.98 16.49 0.71
C ASP A 98 2.08 16.69 -0.51
N TYR A 99 2.24 15.85 -1.54
CA TYR A 99 1.31 15.82 -2.66
C TYR A 99 -0.14 15.58 -2.19
N MET A 100 -0.35 14.60 -1.30
CA MET A 100 -1.69 14.32 -0.76
C MET A 100 -2.21 15.45 0.10
N ARG A 101 -1.37 16.08 0.93
CA ARG A 101 -1.72 17.27 1.74
C ARG A 101 -2.13 18.46 0.88
N ASN A 102 -1.43 18.68 -0.23
CA ASN A 102 -1.73 19.77 -1.15
C ASN A 102 -3.03 19.53 -1.94
N LYS A 103 -3.35 18.26 -2.22
CA LYS A 103 -4.53 17.88 -3.00
C LYS A 103 -5.80 17.73 -2.16
N TYR A 104 -5.67 17.34 -0.90
CA TYR A 104 -6.79 16.99 -0.03
C TYR A 104 -6.70 17.70 1.32
N SER A 105 -7.82 18.21 1.81
CA SER A 105 -7.89 18.85 3.12
C SER A 105 -8.11 17.83 4.24
N ASN A 106 -7.72 18.23 5.45
CA ASN A 106 -7.98 17.51 6.70
C ASN A 106 -7.57 16.03 6.64
N ILE A 107 -6.31 15.76 6.32
CA ILE A 107 -5.79 14.42 6.08
C ILE A 107 -5.33 13.71 7.36
N THR A 108 -5.39 12.38 7.35
CA THR A 108 -4.74 11.50 8.32
C THR A 108 -4.10 10.34 7.56
N PHE A 109 -2.80 10.13 7.79
CA PHE A 109 -2.07 9.01 7.21
C PHE A 109 -2.04 7.82 8.16
N ILE A 110 -2.35 6.63 7.65
CA ILE A 110 -2.19 5.36 8.38
C ILE A 110 -1.02 4.60 7.74
N VAL A 111 0.10 4.49 8.46
CA VAL A 111 1.33 3.89 7.94
C VAL A 111 1.45 2.44 8.41
N CYS A 112 1.51 1.51 7.46
CA CYS A 112 1.78 0.09 7.68
C CYS A 112 3.19 -0.24 7.18
N SER A 113 4.01 -0.83 8.05
CA SER A 113 5.41 -1.15 7.75
C SER A 113 5.90 -2.30 8.61
N MET A 114 6.79 -3.13 8.05
CA MET A 114 7.56 -4.11 8.84
C MET A 114 8.83 -3.51 9.45
N ASP A 115 9.33 -2.39 8.93
CA ASP A 115 10.53 -1.71 9.43
C ASP A 115 10.12 -0.50 10.27
N LEU A 116 9.59 -0.75 11.46
CA LEU A 116 9.01 0.29 12.32
C LEU A 116 10.06 1.31 12.77
N ARG A 117 11.30 0.89 13.06
CA ARG A 117 12.35 1.79 13.52
C ARG A 117 12.68 2.85 12.46
N TRP A 118 12.90 2.43 11.21
CA TRP A 118 13.15 3.38 10.12
C TRP A 118 11.90 4.21 9.81
N THR A 119 10.73 3.60 9.86
CA THR A 119 9.46 4.29 9.60
C THR A 119 9.22 5.43 10.59
N ILE A 120 9.44 5.19 11.89
CA ILE A 120 9.34 6.21 12.93
C ILE A 120 10.30 7.35 12.64
N ASP A 121 11.57 7.07 12.34
CA ASP A 121 12.56 8.10 12.01
C ASP A 121 12.14 8.99 10.81
N VAL A 122 11.47 8.41 9.83
CA VAL A 122 11.00 9.12 8.63
C VAL A 122 9.79 10.02 8.90
N VAL A 123 8.90 9.67 9.82
CA VAL A 123 7.60 10.37 9.99
C VAL A 123 7.36 10.93 11.40
N ASN A 124 8.36 10.88 12.29
CA ASN A 124 8.22 11.30 13.70
C ASN A 124 7.82 12.76 13.91
N ASP A 125 8.09 13.63 12.93
CA ASP A 125 7.79 15.06 12.93
C ASP A 125 6.39 15.38 12.37
N MET A 126 5.63 14.36 11.92
CA MET A 126 4.36 14.56 11.22
C MET A 126 3.14 14.33 12.13
N ILE A 127 2.47 15.43 12.50
CA ILE A 127 1.30 15.40 13.40
C ILE A 127 0.08 14.68 12.83
N ASP A 128 0.01 14.46 11.52
CA ASP A 128 -1.11 13.85 10.80
C ASP A 128 -0.88 12.34 10.52
N VAL A 129 0.21 11.76 11.02
CA VAL A 129 0.56 10.35 10.81
C VAL A 129 0.21 9.47 12.02
N ILE A 130 -0.33 8.28 11.75
CA ILE A 130 -0.48 7.18 12.71
C ILE A 130 0.31 5.99 12.17
N ILE A 131 1.23 5.46 12.96
CA ILE A 131 1.92 4.21 12.61
C ILE A 131 1.10 3.06 13.17
N SER A 132 0.55 2.24 12.27
CA SER A 132 -0.16 1.03 12.65
C SER A 132 0.83 0.00 13.19
N PRO A 133 0.63 -0.55 14.40
CA PRO A 133 1.39 -1.70 14.86
C PRO A 133 1.30 -2.86 13.88
N VAL A 134 2.40 -3.60 13.74
CA VAL A 134 2.45 -4.81 12.92
C VAL A 134 1.39 -5.78 13.42
N SER A 135 0.56 -6.26 12.51
CA SER A 135 -0.45 -7.26 12.84
C SER A 135 -0.43 -8.38 11.81
N SER A 136 -1.58 -9.01 11.56
CA SER A 136 -1.70 -9.99 10.51
C SER A 136 -1.61 -9.34 9.13
N ASP A 137 -0.82 -9.93 8.24
CA ASP A 137 -0.64 -9.47 6.85
C ASP A 137 -1.98 -9.27 6.12
N VAL A 138 -2.99 -10.11 6.38
CA VAL A 138 -4.30 -9.96 5.73
C VAL A 138 -5.11 -8.80 6.30
N ILE A 139 -4.96 -8.52 7.60
CA ILE A 139 -5.64 -7.40 8.27
C ILE A 139 -5.04 -6.07 7.82
N ASP A 140 -3.71 -5.98 7.72
CA ASP A 140 -3.04 -4.77 7.23
C ASP A 140 -3.37 -4.49 5.75
N MET A 141 -3.52 -5.53 4.93
CA MET A 141 -3.90 -5.36 3.52
C MET A 141 -5.35 -4.88 3.42
N ALA A 142 -6.24 -5.48 4.21
CA ALA A 142 -7.64 -5.04 4.28
C ALA A 142 -7.76 -3.61 4.81
N LEU A 143 -6.97 -3.23 5.83
CA LEU A 143 -6.89 -1.86 6.36
C LEU A 143 -6.50 -0.86 5.26
N LEU A 144 -5.45 -1.15 4.49
CA LEU A 144 -5.03 -0.30 3.36
C LEU A 144 -6.11 -0.23 2.26
N SER A 145 -6.85 -1.31 2.03
CA SER A 145 -7.89 -1.38 0.98
C SER A 145 -9.16 -0.59 1.28
N ILE A 146 -9.38 -0.16 2.53
CA ILE A 146 -10.54 0.64 2.95
C ILE A 146 -10.23 2.14 3.12
N MET A 147 -9.00 2.56 2.80
CA MET A 147 -8.56 3.96 2.85
C MET A 147 -9.12 4.77 1.68
N ASP A 148 -9.27 6.08 1.81
CA ASP A 148 -9.73 6.93 0.71
C ASP A 148 -8.68 7.01 -0.40
N HIS A 149 -7.40 7.14 -0.04
CA HIS A 149 -6.26 7.17 -0.97
C HIS A 149 -5.14 6.26 -0.49
N THR A 150 -4.12 6.02 -1.34
CA THR A 150 -3.01 5.14 -0.97
C THR A 150 -1.67 5.65 -1.50
N ILE A 151 -0.63 5.55 -0.67
CA ILE A 151 0.77 5.69 -1.06
C ILE A 151 1.43 4.33 -0.87
N ILE A 152 2.14 3.84 -1.89
CA ILE A 152 2.84 2.55 -1.83
C ILE A 152 4.31 2.73 -2.18
N THR A 153 5.20 1.99 -1.53
CA THR A 153 6.61 1.96 -1.94
C THR A 153 6.84 0.90 -3.02
N VAL A 154 7.40 -0.25 -2.63
CA VAL A 154 7.84 -1.32 -3.53
C VAL A 154 7.16 -2.64 -3.18
N GLY A 155 7.18 -3.56 -4.15
CA GLY A 155 6.72 -4.93 -3.97
C GLY A 155 5.22 -5.13 -4.22
N THR A 156 4.86 -6.41 -4.35
CA THR A 156 3.50 -6.83 -4.73
C THR A 156 2.45 -6.54 -3.67
N TYR A 157 2.82 -6.54 -2.39
CA TYR A 157 1.88 -6.32 -1.31
C TYR A 157 1.20 -4.94 -1.42
N GLY A 158 2.00 -3.88 -1.54
CA GLY A 158 1.46 -2.52 -1.73
C GLY A 158 0.64 -2.39 -3.00
N PHE A 159 1.12 -2.97 -4.12
CA PHE A 159 0.37 -3.01 -5.37
C PHE A 159 -1.03 -3.63 -5.18
N TRP A 160 -1.13 -4.81 -4.57
CA TRP A 160 -2.42 -5.47 -4.35
C TRP A 160 -3.30 -4.71 -3.36
N SER A 161 -2.74 -4.16 -2.28
CA SER A 161 -3.51 -3.31 -1.35
C SER A 161 -4.18 -2.13 -2.06
N ALA A 162 -3.43 -1.43 -2.92
CA ALA A 162 -3.96 -0.29 -3.67
C ALA A 162 -4.90 -0.72 -4.80
N TRP A 163 -4.57 -1.79 -5.52
CA TRP A 163 -5.37 -2.29 -6.64
C TRP A 163 -6.69 -2.93 -6.19
N LEU A 164 -6.78 -3.45 -4.97
CA LEU A 164 -8.03 -3.97 -4.39
C LEU A 164 -8.84 -2.90 -3.65
N ASN A 165 -8.28 -1.70 -3.46
CA ASN A 165 -8.98 -0.61 -2.79
C ASN A 165 -10.24 -0.19 -3.58
N LYS A 166 -11.39 -0.17 -2.90
CA LYS A 166 -12.71 0.08 -3.51
C LYS A 166 -13.05 1.55 -3.73
N ASN A 167 -12.36 2.45 -3.04
CA ASN A 167 -12.68 3.87 -3.05
C ASN A 167 -12.18 4.60 -4.31
N ASN A 168 -11.47 3.91 -5.22
CA ASN A 168 -10.93 4.46 -6.47
C ASN A 168 -10.23 5.82 -6.30
N GLY A 169 -9.57 6.02 -5.16
CA GLY A 169 -8.88 7.26 -4.85
C GLY A 169 -7.54 7.43 -5.56
N THR A 170 -6.85 8.53 -5.25
CA THR A 170 -5.48 8.75 -5.74
C THR A 170 -4.55 7.67 -5.18
N VAL A 171 -3.74 7.08 -6.07
CA VAL A 171 -2.66 6.17 -5.68
C VAL A 171 -1.33 6.74 -6.16
N ILE A 172 -0.37 6.83 -5.25
CA ILE A 172 1.01 7.24 -5.53
C ILE A 172 1.93 6.03 -5.33
N TYR A 173 2.85 5.79 -6.26
CA TYR A 173 3.84 4.72 -6.16
C TYR A 173 5.26 5.23 -6.38
N TYR A 174 6.23 4.52 -5.78
CA TYR A 174 7.65 4.82 -5.94
C TYR A 174 8.12 4.33 -7.30
N LYS A 175 8.40 5.26 -8.22
CA LYS A 175 8.76 4.90 -9.60
C LYS A 175 10.17 4.34 -9.73
N ASP A 176 11.06 4.70 -8.81
CA ASP A 176 12.47 4.29 -8.86
C ASP A 176 12.73 2.99 -8.09
N PHE A 177 11.84 2.01 -8.23
CA PHE A 177 11.78 0.76 -7.43
C PHE A 177 12.86 -0.29 -7.77
N MET A 178 13.70 -0.04 -8.77
CA MET A 178 14.73 -0.98 -9.22
C MET A 178 16.00 -0.28 -9.71
N VAL A 179 17.13 -0.99 -9.64
CA VAL A 179 18.41 -0.53 -10.18
C VAL A 179 18.40 -0.70 -11.71
N PRO A 180 18.67 0.36 -12.50
CA PRO A 180 18.77 0.25 -13.96
C PRO A 180 19.77 -0.82 -14.41
N ASN A 181 19.45 -1.54 -15.49
CA ASN A 181 20.29 -2.61 -16.07
C ASN A 181 20.61 -3.81 -15.15
N SER A 182 19.99 -3.88 -13.96
CA SER A 182 20.16 -5.01 -13.03
C SER A 182 19.50 -6.30 -13.54
N ARG A 183 19.78 -7.43 -12.87
CA ARG A 183 19.10 -8.71 -13.16
C ARG A 183 17.59 -8.58 -12.95
N PHE A 184 17.16 -7.81 -11.95
CA PHE A 184 15.75 -7.53 -11.71
C PHE A 184 15.13 -6.72 -12.86
N ALA A 185 15.79 -5.64 -13.30
CA ALA A 185 15.27 -4.78 -14.36
C ALA A 185 15.07 -5.51 -15.69
N ARG A 186 15.95 -6.48 -16.01
CA ARG A 186 15.82 -7.32 -17.21
C ARG A 186 14.59 -8.24 -17.22
N GLY A 187 13.90 -8.38 -16.08
CA GLY A 187 12.63 -9.11 -15.99
C GLY A 187 11.43 -8.34 -16.54
N PHE A 188 11.58 -7.05 -16.84
CA PHE A 188 10.51 -6.20 -17.34
C PHE A 188 10.79 -5.75 -18.76
N ALA A 189 9.77 -5.78 -19.62
CA ALA A 189 9.86 -5.18 -20.95
C ALA A 189 9.88 -3.65 -20.84
N ASN A 190 8.94 -3.08 -20.06
CA ASN A 190 8.88 -1.66 -19.81
C ASN A 190 8.45 -1.37 -18.35
N PRO A 191 9.38 -1.42 -17.39
CA PRO A 191 9.08 -1.48 -15.95
C PRO A 191 8.24 -0.31 -15.41
N ASN A 192 8.39 0.89 -15.97
CA ASN A 192 7.61 2.06 -15.54
C ASN A 192 6.16 2.04 -16.05
N THR A 193 5.86 1.25 -17.08
CA THR A 193 4.55 1.25 -17.77
C THR A 193 3.85 -0.12 -17.76
N ASP A 194 4.57 -1.17 -17.40
CA ASP A 194 4.03 -2.54 -17.35
C ASP A 194 3.68 -2.97 -15.93
N THR A 195 4.33 -2.41 -14.90
CA THR A 195 4.15 -2.87 -13.52
C THR A 195 2.94 -2.24 -12.84
N TYR A 196 2.91 -0.91 -12.79
CA TYR A 196 1.90 -0.15 -12.06
C TYR A 196 0.75 0.28 -12.97
N TYR A 197 -0.42 0.45 -12.37
CA TYR A 197 -1.63 0.87 -13.08
C TYR A 197 -1.43 2.28 -13.69
N PRO A 198 -1.78 2.52 -14.96
CA PRO A 198 -1.38 3.73 -15.69
C PRO A 198 -2.05 5.02 -15.16
N TYR A 199 -3.12 4.88 -14.38
CA TYR A 199 -3.80 6.00 -13.74
C TYR A 199 -3.25 6.32 -12.35
N TRP A 200 -2.21 5.62 -11.89
CA TRP A 200 -1.50 5.94 -10.65
C TRP A 200 -0.36 6.92 -10.92
N ILE A 201 0.01 7.66 -9.89
CA ILE A 201 1.01 8.71 -9.97
C ILE A 201 2.36 8.13 -9.54
N GLY A 202 3.28 8.00 -10.50
CA GLY A 202 4.66 7.60 -10.23
C GLY A 202 5.47 8.80 -9.77
N MET A 203 5.96 8.77 -8.53
CA MET A 203 6.85 9.80 -7.97
C MET A 203 8.26 9.29 -7.79
#